data_AF-A0A1M6L0R7-F1
#
_entry.id   AF-A0A1M6L0R7-F1
#
_cell.length_a   1.000
_cell.length_b   1.000
_cell.length_c   1.000
_cell.angle_alpha   90.00
_cell.angle_beta   90.00
_cell.angle_gamma   90.00
#
_symmetry.space_group_name_H-M   'P 1'
#
loop_
_entity.id
_entity.type
_entity.pdbx_description
1 polymer ?
#
loop_
_entity_poly.entity_id
_entity_poly.type
_entity_poly.pdbx_seq_one_letter_code
_entity_poly.pdbx_strand_id
1 'polypeptide(L)'
;MFLLKKAFNLRDKANDGLEKPFLEHLEDLRVMITQIVITLLISTIACYVFKDTLMDVLRHPIEVVWEKSQQDKLPETITPDVWEQAKVVAQNASSLTDAQKELYLQQFDNEELRYYGECAAYYRAALAIPDAEKRPEFIKNLPDTDQKKKDTVLLLLEKGPNATVGAKNNVVYMRSLKPTETFMLSLKLAFFAGIIVSFPFLLYFTLQFILPGLKENEKKALWPAMVIGFGLFLTGVLFCYFWVLPEALDFFYTYSSSMGVENEWRIGDYITFATQFTLIFGLAFELPVVVMTLVKIGLLDYTSMSNTRSYAIVSIVVIAAIITPTGDALTLSMLSVPMILLYEICIWLAFLQRKKEIAEEEEETSHYARENEATPRIAPAAGVVAAGSEDEDEEHLPYRTYEDDYDPAYFDQDPAEQDEDEGEEIDDGVVEGLEEDNDDDAPRAFGHQSDASDLYDPYEIDYNPGASADEEHSEEADSPDEEESSDDEDSDDDPQGDLFNPNNPR
;
A
#
# COMPACT_ATOMS: atom_id res chain seq x y z
N MET A 1 36.30 -28.54 13.06
CA MET A 1 34.98 -28.26 13.69
C MET A 1 34.71 -29.02 14.99
N PHE A 2 35.21 -30.24 15.20
CA PHE A 2 34.87 -31.06 16.38
C PHE A 2 35.56 -30.61 17.69
N LEU A 3 36.80 -30.10 17.61
CA LEU A 3 37.57 -29.69 18.79
C LEU A 3 37.12 -28.34 19.37
N LEU A 4 36.67 -27.40 18.52
CA LEU A 4 36.06 -26.15 18.98
C LEU A 4 34.72 -26.39 19.69
N LYS A 5 33.89 -27.30 19.19
CA LYS A 5 32.59 -27.64 19.79
C LYS A 5 32.71 -28.24 21.19
N LYS A 6 33.81 -28.96 21.45
CA LYS A 6 34.10 -29.55 22.76
C LYS A 6 34.70 -28.54 23.75
N ALA A 7 35.50 -27.60 23.26
CA ALA A 7 36.04 -26.51 24.07
C ALA A 7 34.96 -25.49 24.49
N PHE A 8 33.97 -25.21 23.63
CA PHE A 8 32.83 -24.35 23.96
C PHE A 8 31.87 -25.00 24.96
N ASN A 9 31.51 -26.29 24.78
CA ASN A 9 30.66 -27.02 25.74
C ASN A 9 31.21 -27.12 27.17
N LEU A 10 32.53 -26.98 27.36
CA LEU A 10 33.17 -26.98 28.68
C LEU A 10 33.17 -25.59 29.34
N ARG A 11 33.02 -24.53 28.55
CA ARG A 11 32.87 -23.14 29.04
C ARG A 11 31.40 -22.79 29.29
N ASP A 12 30.49 -23.30 28.47
CA ASP A 12 29.05 -23.06 28.60
C ASP A 12 28.44 -23.74 29.84
N LYS A 13 29.09 -24.80 30.36
CA LYS A 13 28.69 -25.47 31.61
C LYS A 13 29.16 -24.75 32.88
N ALA A 14 29.89 -23.65 32.75
CA ALA A 14 30.47 -22.90 33.88
C ALA A 14 29.72 -21.59 34.19
N ASN A 15 28.78 -21.14 33.35
CA ASN A 15 27.99 -19.92 33.53
C ASN A 15 26.49 -20.19 33.31
N ASP A 16 25.86 -20.88 34.26
CA ASP A 16 24.42 -21.20 34.27
C ASP A 16 23.49 -19.99 34.54
N GLY A 17 23.99 -18.76 34.39
CA GLY A 17 23.25 -17.55 34.80
C GLY A 17 23.52 -16.27 34.00
N LEU A 18 24.20 -16.35 32.86
CA LEU A 18 24.44 -15.18 32.01
C LEU A 18 23.79 -15.40 30.65
N GLU A 19 23.08 -14.37 30.21
CA GLU A 19 22.48 -14.18 28.88
C GLU A 19 23.28 -14.90 27.78
N LYS A 20 22.56 -15.60 26.89
CA LYS A 20 23.17 -16.40 25.82
C LYS A 20 24.28 -15.59 25.14
N PRO A 21 25.50 -16.13 24.98
CA PRO A 21 26.58 -15.42 24.30
C PRO A 21 26.12 -14.96 22.90
N PHE A 22 26.58 -13.79 22.45
CA PHE A 22 26.18 -13.17 21.17
C PHE A 22 26.18 -14.15 19.98
N LEU A 23 27.10 -15.11 19.95
CA LEU A 23 27.17 -16.14 18.91
C LEU A 23 26.00 -17.12 18.95
N GLU A 24 25.47 -17.47 20.12
CA GLU A 24 24.25 -18.26 20.27
C GLU A 24 23.03 -17.45 19.82
N HIS A 25 22.99 -16.14 20.10
CA HIS A 25 21.92 -15.28 19.61
C HIS A 25 21.94 -15.15 18.07
N LEU A 26 23.12 -15.13 17.44
CA LEU A 26 23.24 -15.20 15.98
C LEU A 26 22.83 -16.56 15.40
N GLU A 27 23.03 -17.66 16.13
CA GLU A 27 22.54 -18.98 15.70
C GLU A 27 21.01 -19.04 15.79
N ASP A 28 20.41 -18.48 16.86
CA ASP A 28 18.96 -18.33 16.98
C ASP A 28 18.39 -17.51 15.81
N LEU A 29 19.04 -16.40 15.44
CA LEU A 29 18.66 -15.58 14.28
C LEU A 29 18.70 -16.39 12.97
N ARG A 30 19.76 -17.16 12.73
CA ARG A 30 19.88 -18.00 11.53
C ARG A 30 18.77 -19.02 11.47
N VAL A 31 18.51 -19.73 12.57
CA VAL A 31 17.47 -20.75 12.63
C VAL A 31 16.10 -20.13 12.36
N MET A 32 15.81 -18.98 12.97
CA MET A 32 14.58 -18.21 12.73
C MET A 32 14.44 -17.85 11.24
N ILE A 33 15.46 -17.23 10.63
CA ILE A 33 15.43 -16.84 9.22
C ILE A 33 15.21 -18.07 8.32
N THR A 34 15.89 -19.18 8.61
CA THR A 34 15.77 -20.42 7.83
C THR A 34 14.34 -20.98 7.91
N GLN A 35 13.73 -20.98 9.10
CA GLN A 35 12.35 -21.42 9.31
C GLN A 35 11.34 -20.51 8.61
N ILE A 36 11.54 -19.19 8.68
CA ILE A 36 10.73 -18.19 7.96
C ILE A 36 10.79 -18.46 6.45
N VAL A 37 11.98 -18.61 5.88
CA VAL A 37 12.16 -18.83 4.44
C VAL A 37 11.53 -20.14 4.00
N ILE A 38 11.74 -21.24 4.73
CA ILE A 38 11.13 -22.55 4.40
C ILE A 38 9.60 -22.46 4.46
N THR A 39 9.05 -21.87 5.52
CA THR A 39 7.60 -21.75 5.71
C THR A 39 6.98 -20.90 4.61
N LEU A 40 7.62 -19.78 4.27
CA LEU A 40 7.19 -18.90 3.19
C LEU A 40 7.25 -19.60 1.83
N LEU A 41 8.29 -20.41 1.57
CA LEU A 41 8.40 -21.15 0.32
C LEU A 41 7.28 -22.19 0.19
N ILE A 42 7.02 -22.95 1.27
CA ILE A 42 5.93 -23.93 1.32
C ILE A 42 4.56 -23.24 1.12
N SER A 43 4.31 -22.13 1.83
CA SER A 43 3.03 -21.41 1.70
C SER A 43 2.86 -20.77 0.32
N THR A 44 3.93 -20.25 -0.27
CA THR A 44 3.92 -19.70 -1.63
C THR A 44 3.59 -20.76 -2.66
N ILE A 45 4.21 -21.95 -2.58
CA ILE A 45 3.89 -23.08 -3.48
C ILE A 45 2.43 -23.50 -3.30
N ALA A 46 1.95 -23.60 -2.05
CA ALA A 46 0.56 -23.95 -1.78
C ALA A 46 -0.41 -22.90 -2.37
N CYS A 47 -0.14 -21.61 -2.18
CA CYS A 47 -0.96 -20.52 -2.72
C CYS A 47 -0.91 -20.47 -4.26
N TYR A 48 0.20 -20.84 -4.88
CA TYR A 48 0.34 -20.87 -6.34
C TYR A 48 -0.64 -21.86 -6.99
N VAL A 49 -0.98 -22.96 -6.32
CA VAL A 49 -2.02 -23.90 -6.79
C VAL A 49 -3.39 -23.22 -6.91
N PHE A 50 -3.66 -22.22 -6.07
CA PHE A 50 -4.91 -21.45 -6.04
C PHE A 50 -4.80 -20.08 -6.74
N LYS A 51 -3.80 -19.90 -7.63
CA LYS A 51 -3.54 -18.60 -8.29
C LYS A 51 -4.74 -18.01 -9.02
N ASP A 52 -5.61 -18.85 -9.60
CA ASP A 52 -6.76 -18.39 -10.38
C ASP A 52 -7.83 -17.79 -9.45
N THR A 53 -8.13 -18.47 -8.34
CA THR A 53 -9.01 -17.93 -7.29
C THR A 53 -8.44 -16.66 -6.65
N LEU A 54 -7.14 -16.61 -6.39
CA LEU A 54 -6.49 -15.41 -5.86
C LEU A 54 -6.59 -14.24 -6.84
N MET A 55 -6.47 -14.51 -8.14
CA MET A 55 -6.62 -13.51 -9.19
C MET A 55 -8.05 -12.97 -9.20
N ASP A 56 -9.07 -13.83 -9.12
CA ASP A 56 -10.47 -13.41 -9.08
C ASP A 56 -10.77 -12.55 -7.85
N VAL A 57 -10.29 -12.96 -6.68
CA VAL A 57 -10.42 -12.18 -5.44
C VAL A 57 -9.81 -10.79 -5.61
N LEU A 58 -8.60 -10.68 -6.17
CA LEU A 58 -8.00 -9.36 -6.38
C LEU A 58 -8.66 -8.54 -7.47
N ARG A 59 -9.33 -9.14 -8.46
CA ARG A 59 -10.03 -8.38 -9.51
C ARG A 59 -11.33 -7.76 -9.01
N HIS A 60 -11.95 -8.34 -8.00
CA HIS A 60 -13.26 -7.90 -7.54
C HIS A 60 -13.36 -6.41 -7.15
N PRO A 61 -12.42 -5.81 -6.39
CA PRO A 61 -12.53 -4.39 -6.01
C PRO A 61 -12.53 -3.42 -7.21
N ILE A 62 -11.70 -3.69 -8.23
CA ILE A 62 -11.66 -2.86 -9.44
C ILE A 62 -12.92 -3.03 -10.29
N GLU A 63 -13.50 -4.23 -10.32
CA GLU A 63 -14.78 -4.50 -11.00
C GLU A 63 -15.92 -3.70 -10.38
N VAL A 64 -16.01 -3.67 -9.05
CA VAL A 64 -17.05 -2.90 -8.33
C VAL A 64 -16.95 -1.40 -8.61
N VAL A 65 -15.74 -0.83 -8.54
CA VAL A 65 -15.52 0.59 -8.84
C VAL A 65 -15.82 0.90 -10.30
N TRP A 66 -15.44 0.00 -11.20
CA TRP A 66 -15.74 0.12 -12.62
C TRP A 66 -17.25 0.11 -12.90
N GLU A 67 -17.98 -0.84 -12.32
CA GLU A 67 -19.44 -0.93 -12.47
C GLU A 67 -20.14 0.32 -11.96
N LYS A 68 -19.80 0.78 -10.75
CA LYS A 68 -20.31 2.02 -10.15
C LYS A 68 -20.10 3.20 -11.10
N SER A 69 -18.88 3.36 -11.61
CA SER A 69 -18.53 4.45 -12.51
C SER A 69 -19.28 4.40 -13.85
N GLN A 70 -19.44 3.21 -14.43
CA GLN A 70 -20.20 3.07 -15.68
C GLN A 70 -21.68 3.31 -15.45
N GLN A 71 -22.22 2.86 -14.33
CA GLN A 71 -23.62 3.05 -13.96
C GLN A 71 -23.97 4.54 -13.82
N ASP A 72 -23.09 5.36 -13.25
CA ASP A 72 -23.31 6.81 -13.15
C ASP A 72 -23.48 7.47 -14.54
N LYS A 73 -22.70 7.00 -15.51
CA LYS A 73 -22.70 7.47 -16.91
C LYS A 73 -23.83 6.87 -17.76
N LEU A 74 -24.65 5.97 -17.20
CA LEU A 74 -25.76 5.33 -17.90
C LEU A 74 -27.12 5.75 -17.31
N PRO A 75 -28.19 5.79 -18.12
CA PRO A 75 -29.55 5.90 -17.59
C PRO A 75 -29.82 4.79 -16.57
N GLU A 76 -30.57 5.08 -15.49
CA GLU A 76 -30.90 4.09 -14.44
C GLU A 76 -31.61 2.83 -14.98
N THR A 77 -32.19 2.92 -16.18
CA THR A 77 -32.84 1.81 -16.87
C THR A 77 -31.88 0.80 -17.49
N ILE A 78 -30.59 1.13 -17.66
CA ILE A 78 -29.61 0.30 -18.39
C ILE A 78 -28.50 -0.18 -17.46
N THR A 79 -28.30 -1.49 -17.36
CA THR A 79 -27.10 -2.04 -16.70
C THR A 79 -25.85 -1.88 -17.57
N PRO A 80 -24.65 -1.69 -16.99
CA PRO A 80 -23.41 -1.59 -17.75
C PRO A 80 -23.14 -2.74 -18.73
N ASP A 81 -23.47 -3.98 -18.33
CA ASP A 81 -23.29 -5.18 -19.15
C ASP A 81 -24.19 -5.18 -20.39
N VAL A 82 -25.49 -4.88 -20.22
CA VAL A 82 -26.43 -4.76 -21.35
C VAL A 82 -26.01 -3.63 -22.30
N TRP A 83 -25.54 -2.49 -21.79
CA TRP A 83 -25.04 -1.41 -22.64
C TRP A 83 -23.82 -1.85 -23.47
N GLU A 84 -22.92 -2.62 -22.87
CA GLU A 84 -21.73 -3.12 -23.56
C GLU A 84 -22.10 -4.09 -24.69
N GLN A 85 -22.97 -5.05 -24.41
CA GLN A 85 -23.50 -5.97 -25.41
C GLN A 85 -24.26 -5.22 -26.51
N ALA A 86 -25.07 -4.22 -26.14
CA ALA A 86 -25.82 -3.39 -27.08
C ALA A 86 -24.91 -2.67 -28.07
N LYS A 87 -23.75 -2.14 -27.62
CA LYS A 87 -22.76 -1.57 -28.52
C LYS A 87 -22.24 -2.63 -29.50
N VAL A 88 -21.86 -3.82 -29.03
CA VAL A 88 -21.38 -4.91 -29.90
C VAL A 88 -22.40 -5.25 -30.98
N VAL A 89 -23.66 -5.40 -30.59
CA VAL A 89 -24.78 -5.60 -31.51
C VAL A 89 -24.87 -4.46 -32.53
N ALA A 90 -24.81 -3.20 -32.07
CA ALA A 90 -24.84 -2.03 -32.95
C ALA A 90 -23.67 -1.97 -33.94
N GLN A 91 -22.45 -2.38 -33.53
CA GLN A 91 -21.30 -2.44 -34.43
C GLN A 91 -21.49 -3.47 -35.52
N ASN A 92 -21.88 -4.68 -35.12
CA ASN A 92 -22.03 -5.79 -36.04
C ASN A 92 -23.19 -5.53 -36.99
N ALA A 93 -24.24 -4.85 -36.52
CA ALA A 93 -25.36 -4.42 -37.35
C ALA A 93 -25.01 -3.29 -38.33
N SER A 94 -23.94 -2.51 -38.09
CA SER A 94 -23.65 -1.33 -38.92
C SER A 94 -23.28 -1.65 -40.38
N SER A 95 -22.77 -2.86 -40.66
CA SER A 95 -22.42 -3.33 -42.00
C SER A 95 -23.54 -4.09 -42.72
N LEU A 96 -24.65 -4.37 -42.04
CA LEU A 96 -25.75 -5.17 -42.56
C LEU A 96 -26.78 -4.30 -43.31
N THR A 97 -27.47 -4.90 -44.29
CA THR A 97 -28.67 -4.28 -44.90
C THR A 97 -29.86 -4.33 -43.95
N ASP A 98 -30.89 -3.51 -44.16
CA ASP A 98 -32.00 -3.40 -43.20
C ASP A 98 -32.77 -4.72 -42.99
N ALA A 99 -32.94 -5.51 -44.05
CA ALA A 99 -33.53 -6.85 -43.94
C ALA A 99 -32.63 -7.83 -43.15
N GLN A 100 -31.31 -7.70 -43.27
CA GLN A 100 -30.35 -8.52 -42.53
C GLN A 100 -30.23 -8.08 -41.07
N LYS A 101 -30.34 -6.78 -40.78
CA LYS A 101 -30.37 -6.25 -39.40
C LYS A 101 -31.56 -6.80 -38.63
N GLU A 102 -32.74 -6.77 -39.24
CA GLU A 102 -33.95 -7.30 -38.63
C GLU A 102 -33.79 -8.79 -38.28
N LEU A 103 -33.29 -9.59 -39.22
CA LEU A 103 -33.03 -11.01 -38.99
C LEU A 103 -31.95 -11.28 -37.94
N TYR A 104 -30.90 -10.44 -37.91
CA TYR A 104 -29.83 -10.49 -36.90
C TYR A 104 -30.35 -10.15 -35.50
N LEU A 105 -31.10 -9.06 -35.37
CA LEU A 105 -31.69 -8.65 -34.10
C LEU A 105 -32.68 -9.69 -33.58
N GLN A 106 -33.45 -10.34 -34.45
CA GLN A 106 -34.38 -11.42 -34.09
C GLN A 106 -33.69 -12.67 -33.51
N GLN A 107 -32.37 -12.84 -33.67
CA GLN A 107 -31.65 -13.95 -33.03
C GLN A 107 -31.43 -13.73 -31.52
N PHE A 108 -31.63 -12.51 -31.02
CA PHE A 108 -31.49 -12.20 -29.60
C PHE A 108 -32.85 -12.31 -28.90
N ASP A 109 -32.99 -13.29 -28.01
CA ASP A 109 -34.21 -13.49 -27.22
C ASP A 109 -34.48 -12.31 -26.26
N ASN A 110 -33.44 -11.55 -25.90
CA ASN A 110 -33.53 -10.40 -25.00
C ASN A 110 -34.09 -9.17 -25.72
N GLU A 111 -35.31 -8.77 -25.37
CA GLU A 111 -35.98 -7.56 -25.89
C GLU A 111 -35.23 -6.27 -25.53
N GLU A 112 -34.63 -6.18 -24.34
CA GLU A 112 -33.84 -5.03 -23.92
C GLU A 112 -32.59 -4.87 -24.76
N LEU A 113 -31.91 -5.96 -25.08
CA LEU A 113 -30.68 -5.94 -25.89
C LEU A 113 -30.94 -5.42 -27.31
N ARG A 114 -32.09 -5.81 -27.91
CA ARG A 114 -32.52 -5.29 -29.21
C ARG A 114 -32.80 -3.79 -29.14
N TYR A 115 -33.56 -3.37 -28.13
CA TYR A 115 -33.88 -1.96 -27.90
C TYR A 115 -32.64 -1.09 -27.72
N TYR A 116 -31.73 -1.51 -26.85
CA TYR A 116 -30.50 -0.75 -26.57
C TYR A 116 -29.49 -0.84 -27.70
N GLY A 117 -29.46 -1.93 -28.47
CA GLY A 117 -28.62 -2.07 -29.66
C GLY A 117 -28.95 -0.99 -30.71
N GLU A 118 -30.23 -0.72 -30.95
CA GLU A 118 -30.64 0.38 -31.82
C GLU A 118 -30.31 1.75 -31.23
N CYS A 119 -30.55 1.95 -29.93
CA CYS A 119 -30.20 3.20 -29.24
C CYS A 119 -28.69 3.47 -29.32
N ALA A 120 -27.85 2.45 -29.16
CA ALA A 120 -26.40 2.55 -29.29
C ALA A 120 -25.98 2.94 -30.73
N ALA A 121 -26.68 2.44 -31.76
CA ALA A 121 -26.43 2.85 -33.13
C ALA A 121 -26.73 4.35 -33.36
N TYR A 122 -27.87 4.84 -32.87
CA TYR A 122 -28.24 6.26 -32.96
C TYR A 122 -27.30 7.16 -32.16
N TYR A 123 -26.92 6.74 -30.96
CA TYR A 123 -25.97 7.44 -30.10
C TYR A 123 -24.61 7.62 -30.79
N ARG A 124 -24.09 6.55 -31.41
CA ARG A 124 -22.84 6.60 -32.18
C ARG A 124 -22.94 7.49 -33.41
N ALA A 125 -24.07 7.42 -34.12
CA ALA A 125 -24.32 8.31 -35.26
C ALA A 125 -24.36 9.79 -34.84
N ALA A 126 -24.98 10.10 -33.70
CA ALA A 126 -25.01 11.47 -33.17
C ALA A 126 -23.62 11.97 -32.75
N LEU A 127 -22.76 11.11 -32.18
CA LEU A 127 -21.39 11.48 -31.82
C LEU A 127 -20.46 11.67 -33.02
N ALA A 128 -20.78 11.06 -34.16
CA ALA A 128 -20.04 11.33 -35.41
C ALA A 128 -20.26 12.76 -35.94
N ILE A 129 -21.25 13.49 -35.40
CA ILE A 129 -21.49 14.90 -35.73
C ILE A 129 -20.49 15.77 -34.95
N PRO A 130 -19.60 16.51 -35.64
CA PRO A 130 -18.56 17.31 -34.98
C PRO A 130 -19.12 18.38 -34.03
N ASP A 131 -20.22 19.00 -34.44
CA ASP A 131 -20.90 20.06 -33.70
C ASP A 131 -21.77 19.49 -32.58
N ALA A 132 -21.41 19.79 -31.33
CA ALA A 132 -22.09 19.30 -30.14
C ALA A 132 -23.54 19.81 -30.03
N GLU A 133 -23.81 21.02 -30.51
CA GLU A 133 -25.15 21.63 -30.43
C GLU A 133 -26.14 20.97 -31.40
N LYS A 134 -25.63 20.38 -32.50
CA LYS A 134 -26.44 19.71 -33.52
C LYS A 134 -26.78 18.26 -33.18
N ARG A 135 -26.10 17.63 -32.21
CA ARG A 135 -26.33 16.21 -31.84
C ARG A 135 -27.74 15.97 -31.32
N PRO A 136 -28.29 16.79 -30.39
CA PRO A 136 -29.67 16.62 -29.92
C PRO A 136 -30.72 16.90 -31.00
N GLU A 137 -30.45 17.84 -31.92
CA GLU A 137 -31.36 18.15 -33.03
C GLU A 137 -31.47 16.98 -34.02
N PHE A 138 -30.34 16.34 -34.33
CA PHE A 138 -30.32 15.12 -35.16
C PHE A 138 -31.24 14.03 -34.58
N ILE A 139 -31.12 13.75 -33.28
CA ILE A 139 -31.94 12.72 -32.62
C ILE A 139 -33.43 13.07 -32.61
N LYS A 140 -33.78 14.33 -32.37
CA LYS A 140 -35.18 14.80 -32.40
C LYS A 140 -35.80 14.59 -33.79
N ASN A 141 -35.03 14.83 -34.84
CA ASN A 141 -35.48 14.77 -36.24
C ASN A 141 -35.41 13.38 -36.88
N LEU A 142 -35.02 12.32 -36.16
CA LEU A 142 -35.01 10.96 -36.70
C LEU A 142 -36.42 10.53 -37.18
N PRO A 143 -36.58 10.12 -38.46
CA PRO A 143 -37.85 9.62 -38.99
C PRO A 143 -38.17 8.24 -38.41
N ASP A 144 -39.47 7.92 -38.31
CA ASP A 144 -39.98 6.58 -37.97
C ASP A 144 -39.36 5.92 -36.73
N THR A 145 -38.96 6.73 -35.74
CA THR A 145 -38.32 6.28 -34.49
C THR A 145 -39.19 6.61 -33.29
N ASP A 146 -39.38 5.63 -32.40
CA ASP A 146 -40.17 5.78 -31.18
C ASP A 146 -39.65 6.91 -30.28
N GLN A 147 -40.57 7.68 -29.68
CA GLN A 147 -40.22 8.77 -28.77
C GLN A 147 -39.38 8.30 -27.58
N LYS A 148 -39.67 7.10 -27.05
CA LYS A 148 -38.90 6.49 -25.96
C LYS A 148 -37.43 6.27 -26.32
N LYS A 149 -37.15 5.82 -27.56
CA LYS A 149 -35.77 5.63 -28.06
C LYS A 149 -35.05 6.97 -28.18
N LYS A 150 -35.75 7.99 -28.71
CA LYS A 150 -35.21 9.36 -28.81
C LYS A 150 -34.84 9.92 -27.43
N ASP A 151 -35.75 9.81 -26.46
CA ASP A 151 -35.51 10.29 -25.09
C ASP A 151 -34.34 9.55 -24.43
N THR A 152 -34.24 8.23 -24.65
CA THR A 152 -33.12 7.42 -24.16
C THR A 152 -31.79 7.87 -24.76
N VAL A 153 -31.74 8.12 -26.07
CA VAL A 153 -30.51 8.56 -26.76
C VAL A 153 -30.14 10.00 -26.39
N LEU A 154 -31.11 10.87 -26.17
CA LEU A 154 -30.86 12.23 -25.64
C LEU A 154 -30.25 12.18 -24.24
N LEU A 155 -30.77 11.30 -23.37
CA LEU A 155 -30.21 11.08 -22.04
C LEU A 155 -28.81 10.48 -22.10
N LEU A 156 -28.54 9.59 -23.06
CA LEU A 156 -27.19 9.09 -23.33
C LEU A 156 -26.25 10.20 -23.81
N LEU A 157 -26.71 11.13 -24.67
CA LEU A 157 -25.91 12.29 -25.08
C LEU A 157 -25.60 13.24 -23.93
N GLU A 158 -26.51 13.36 -22.97
CA GLU A 158 -26.30 14.14 -21.75
C GLU A 158 -25.29 13.47 -20.79
N LYS A 159 -25.45 12.18 -20.54
CA LYS A 159 -24.58 11.42 -19.62
C LYS A 159 -23.22 11.05 -20.21
N GLY A 160 -23.09 11.02 -21.53
CA GLY A 160 -21.84 10.77 -22.25
C GLY A 160 -21.15 9.42 -21.97
N PRO A 161 -21.85 8.26 -21.96
CA PRO A 161 -21.18 6.97 -21.82
C PRO A 161 -20.28 6.66 -23.04
N ASN A 162 -19.29 5.80 -22.87
CA ASN A 162 -18.38 5.44 -23.96
C ASN A 162 -19.13 4.80 -25.14
N ALA A 163 -19.05 5.43 -26.31
CA ALA A 163 -19.76 5.06 -27.54
C ALA A 163 -19.03 4.06 -28.42
N THR A 164 -17.75 3.82 -28.16
CA THR A 164 -16.97 2.84 -28.93
C THR A 164 -17.35 1.44 -28.51
N VAL A 165 -17.40 0.57 -29.50
CA VAL A 165 -17.64 -0.85 -29.29
C VAL A 165 -16.30 -1.45 -29.06
N GLY A 166 -16.18 -2.26 -28.01
CA GLY A 166 -15.06 -3.17 -28.00
C GLY A 166 -13.68 -2.53 -28.03
N ALA A 167 -13.48 -1.32 -27.47
CA ALA A 167 -12.24 -1.15 -26.69
C ALA A 167 -12.13 -2.27 -25.62
N LYS A 168 -13.31 -2.83 -25.26
CA LYS A 168 -13.64 -3.85 -24.27
C LYS A 168 -14.02 -5.25 -24.82
N ASN A 169 -13.67 -5.65 -26.05
CA ASN A 169 -14.00 -7.02 -26.55
C ASN A 169 -12.92 -8.08 -26.29
N ASN A 170 -11.96 -7.76 -25.43
CA ASN A 170 -11.54 -8.69 -24.39
C ASN A 170 -11.95 -7.98 -23.09
N VAL A 171 -12.07 -8.73 -22.00
CA VAL A 171 -11.83 -8.16 -20.67
C VAL A 171 -10.42 -7.57 -20.69
N VAL A 172 -10.29 -6.30 -21.06
CA VAL A 172 -9.06 -5.56 -21.17
C VAL A 172 -9.17 -4.34 -20.25
N TYR A 173 -9.09 -4.59 -18.95
CA TYR A 173 -8.51 -3.61 -18.01
C TYR A 173 -7.13 -4.06 -17.55
N MET A 174 -6.54 -4.95 -18.35
CA MET A 174 -5.60 -5.94 -17.87
C MET A 174 -4.70 -6.41 -19.02
N ARG A 175 -4.27 -5.48 -19.91
CA ARG A 175 -3.29 -5.81 -20.96
C ARG A 175 -1.99 -6.23 -20.29
N SER A 176 -1.58 -7.46 -20.55
CA SER A 176 -0.20 -7.87 -20.36
C SER A 176 0.58 -7.37 -21.57
N LEU A 177 1.52 -6.45 -21.36
CA LEU A 177 2.37 -5.91 -22.42
C LEU A 177 3.52 -6.86 -22.74
N LYS A 178 3.82 -7.79 -21.83
CA LYS A 178 4.88 -8.79 -21.98
C LYS A 178 4.30 -10.20 -21.90
N PRO A 179 4.78 -11.16 -22.71
CA PRO A 179 4.33 -12.55 -22.63
C PRO A 179 4.64 -13.21 -21.28
N THR A 180 5.68 -12.73 -20.59
CA THR A 180 6.09 -13.25 -19.26
C THR A 180 5.38 -12.58 -18.08
N GLU A 181 4.65 -11.48 -18.32
CA GLU A 181 4.09 -10.66 -17.24
C GLU A 181 3.00 -11.41 -16.47
N THR A 182 2.04 -12.06 -17.13
CA THR A 182 1.01 -12.88 -16.45
C THR A 182 1.62 -13.99 -15.58
N PHE A 183 2.68 -14.65 -16.05
CA PHE A 183 3.39 -15.66 -15.27
C PHE A 183 4.04 -15.04 -14.02
N MET A 184 4.79 -13.95 -14.19
CA MET A 184 5.43 -13.25 -13.06
C MET A 184 4.42 -12.69 -12.07
N LEU A 185 3.26 -12.22 -12.54
CA LEU A 185 2.18 -11.76 -11.68
C LEU A 185 1.58 -12.90 -10.87
N SER A 186 1.36 -14.07 -11.47
CA SER A 186 0.88 -15.24 -10.72
C SER A 186 1.84 -15.68 -9.61
N LEU A 187 3.15 -15.59 -9.86
CA LEU A 187 4.17 -15.91 -8.87
C LEU A 187 4.23 -14.85 -7.76
N LYS A 188 4.20 -13.55 -8.11
CA LYS A 188 4.11 -12.47 -7.13
C LYS A 188 2.87 -12.61 -6.25
N LEU A 189 1.72 -12.84 -6.88
CA LEU A 189 0.44 -13.00 -6.19
C LEU A 189 0.49 -14.16 -5.19
N ALA A 190 1.00 -15.31 -5.62
CA ALA A 190 1.19 -16.47 -4.74
C ALA A 190 2.16 -16.18 -3.58
N PHE A 191 3.21 -15.40 -3.82
CA PHE A 191 4.17 -14.98 -2.79
C PHE A 191 3.52 -14.08 -1.72
N PHE A 192 2.78 -13.03 -2.14
CA PHE A 192 2.08 -12.14 -1.21
C PHE A 192 0.99 -12.88 -0.43
N ALA A 193 0.19 -13.70 -1.10
CA ALA A 193 -0.80 -14.56 -0.43
C ALA A 193 -0.11 -15.56 0.53
N GLY A 194 1.03 -16.11 0.13
CA GLY A 194 1.86 -16.97 0.96
C GLY A 194 2.32 -16.30 2.25
N ILE A 195 2.71 -15.01 2.19
CA ILE A 195 3.04 -14.22 3.39
C ILE A 195 1.82 -14.10 4.31
N ILE A 196 0.65 -13.73 3.77
CA ILE A 196 -0.59 -13.56 4.55
C ILE A 196 -0.99 -14.87 5.25
N VAL A 197 -0.97 -15.99 4.53
CA VAL A 197 -1.34 -17.31 5.07
C VAL A 197 -0.30 -17.83 6.08
N SER A 198 0.99 -17.59 5.85
CA SER A 198 2.06 -18.01 6.76
C SER A 198 2.31 -17.05 7.91
N PHE A 199 1.65 -15.89 7.93
CA PHE A 199 1.82 -14.85 8.94
C PHE A 199 1.80 -15.34 10.40
N PRO A 200 0.87 -16.23 10.85
CA PRO A 200 0.90 -16.69 12.25
C PRO A 200 2.19 -17.44 12.60
N PHE A 201 2.77 -18.16 11.64
CA PHE A 201 4.06 -18.82 11.82
C PHE A 201 5.22 -17.81 11.78
N LEU A 202 5.16 -16.82 10.88
CA LEU A 202 6.16 -15.74 10.84
C LEU A 202 6.22 -15.00 12.18
N LEU A 203 5.05 -14.61 12.71
CA LEU A 203 4.92 -13.96 14.00
C LEU A 203 5.47 -14.85 15.13
N TYR A 204 5.15 -16.15 15.12
CA TYR A 204 5.68 -17.12 16.08
C TYR A 204 7.21 -17.20 16.06
N PHE A 205 7.84 -17.30 14.88
CA PHE A 205 9.29 -17.37 14.77
C PHE A 205 9.97 -16.06 15.20
N THR A 206 9.40 -14.91 14.83
CA THR A 206 9.90 -13.59 15.28
C THR A 206 9.81 -13.46 16.80
N LEU A 207 8.70 -13.85 17.41
CA LEU A 207 8.55 -13.84 18.87
C LEU A 207 9.52 -14.83 19.55
N GLN A 208 9.75 -16.01 18.97
CA GLN A 208 10.71 -16.98 19.50
C GLN A 208 12.14 -16.42 19.55
N PHE A 209 12.51 -15.56 18.59
CA PHE A 209 13.80 -14.89 18.57
C PHE A 209 13.92 -13.77 19.63
N ILE A 210 12.81 -13.11 19.96
CA ILE A 210 12.75 -12.06 21.01
C ILE A 210 12.67 -12.70 22.42
N LEU A 211 12.09 -13.89 22.53
CA LEU A 211 11.89 -14.66 23.78
C LEU A 211 13.10 -14.79 24.72
N PRO A 212 14.37 -14.98 24.25
CA PRO A 212 15.53 -15.03 25.15
C PRO A 212 15.77 -13.73 25.93
N GLY A 213 15.24 -12.58 25.48
CA GLY A 213 15.33 -11.31 26.19
C GLY A 213 14.23 -11.07 27.24
N LEU A 214 13.30 -12.01 27.41
CA LEU A 214 12.09 -11.83 28.21
C LEU A 214 12.11 -12.65 29.52
N LYS A 215 11.59 -12.10 30.62
CA LYS A 215 11.56 -12.80 31.92
C LYS A 215 10.66 -14.05 31.83
N GLU A 216 10.93 -15.06 32.63
CA GLU A 216 10.17 -16.33 32.58
C GLU A 216 8.66 -16.15 32.81
N ASN A 217 8.29 -15.17 33.64
CA ASN A 217 6.90 -14.81 33.90
C ASN A 217 6.23 -14.10 32.71
N GLU A 218 7.00 -13.45 31.84
CA GLU A 218 6.53 -12.70 30.67
C GLU A 218 6.36 -13.60 29.43
N LYS A 219 7.04 -14.75 29.39
CA LYS A 219 6.92 -15.72 28.29
C LYS A 219 5.49 -16.19 28.07
N LYS A 220 4.66 -16.27 29.14
CA LYS A 220 3.24 -16.64 29.05
C LYS A 220 2.39 -15.56 28.37
N ALA A 221 2.81 -14.28 28.42
CA ALA A 221 2.11 -13.17 27.78
C ALA A 221 2.31 -13.13 26.26
N LEU A 222 3.27 -13.90 25.72
CA LEU A 222 3.51 -13.98 24.28
C LEU A 222 2.42 -14.75 23.53
N TRP A 223 1.80 -15.75 24.17
CA TRP A 223 0.72 -16.53 23.54
C TRP A 223 -0.52 -15.68 23.22
N PRO A 224 -1.09 -14.88 24.15
CA PRO A 224 -2.18 -13.97 23.80
C PRO A 224 -1.74 -12.86 22.84
N ALA A 225 -0.50 -12.36 22.95
CA ALA A 225 0.03 -11.37 22.01
C ALA A 225 0.08 -11.91 20.57
N MET A 226 0.43 -13.19 20.39
CA MET A 226 0.44 -13.83 19.07
C MET A 226 -0.96 -13.94 18.45
N VAL A 227 -1.97 -14.31 19.25
CA VAL A 227 -3.36 -14.39 18.77
C VAL A 227 -3.90 -13.00 18.43
N ILE A 228 -3.59 -12.00 19.27
CA ILE A 228 -3.99 -10.61 19.05
C ILE A 228 -3.30 -10.04 17.81
N GLY A 229 -1.99 -10.28 17.63
CA GLY A 229 -1.24 -9.87 16.45
C GLY A 229 -1.80 -10.48 15.18
N PHE A 230 -1.92 -11.81 15.13
CA PHE A 230 -2.55 -12.45 13.98
C PHE A 230 -3.95 -11.90 13.66
N GLY A 231 -4.77 -11.63 14.68
CA GLY A 231 -6.07 -10.99 14.52
C GLY A 231 -5.98 -9.56 13.97
N LEU A 232 -5.04 -8.76 14.46
CA LEU A 232 -4.76 -7.40 14.00
C LEU A 232 -4.26 -7.38 12.56
N PHE A 233 -3.30 -8.23 12.20
CA PHE A 233 -2.81 -8.38 10.82
C PHE A 233 -3.95 -8.74 9.86
N LEU A 234 -4.76 -9.75 10.22
CA LEU A 234 -5.90 -10.14 9.39
C LEU A 234 -6.90 -9.00 9.27
N THR A 235 -7.16 -8.28 10.37
CA THR A 235 -8.04 -7.10 10.36
C THR A 235 -7.50 -6.00 9.44
N GLY A 236 -6.19 -5.74 9.47
CA GLY A 236 -5.54 -4.77 8.57
C GLY A 236 -5.65 -5.16 7.10
N VAL A 237 -5.41 -6.43 6.78
CA VAL A 237 -5.57 -6.99 5.43
C VAL A 237 -7.01 -6.83 4.94
N LEU A 238 -7.99 -7.23 5.76
CA LEU A 238 -9.41 -7.15 5.41
C LEU A 238 -9.88 -5.69 5.31
N PHE A 239 -9.46 -4.83 6.24
CA PHE A 239 -9.76 -3.40 6.23
C PHE A 239 -9.27 -2.75 4.93
N CYS A 240 -8.03 -3.06 4.53
CA CYS A 240 -7.48 -2.54 3.28
C CYS A 240 -8.26 -3.06 2.07
N TYR A 241 -8.45 -4.37 1.96
CA TYR A 241 -9.09 -4.98 0.80
C TYR A 241 -10.54 -4.51 0.60
N PHE A 242 -11.34 -4.44 1.67
CA PHE A 242 -12.77 -4.12 1.57
C PHE A 242 -13.11 -2.64 1.61
N TRP A 243 -12.30 -1.80 2.27
CA TRP A 243 -12.60 -0.36 2.41
C TRP A 243 -11.58 0.54 1.73
N VAL A 244 -10.29 0.38 2.04
CA VAL A 244 -9.27 1.35 1.61
C VAL A 244 -8.98 1.23 0.10
N LEU A 245 -8.81 0.00 -0.39
CA LEU A 245 -8.50 -0.28 -1.78
C LEU A 245 -9.59 0.22 -2.76
N PRO A 246 -10.89 -0.09 -2.58
CA PRO A 246 -11.91 0.43 -3.48
C PRO A 246 -12.00 1.96 -3.44
N GLU A 247 -11.85 2.59 -2.27
CA GLU A 247 -11.86 4.06 -2.16
C GLU A 247 -10.68 4.70 -2.90
N ALA A 248 -9.48 4.11 -2.79
CA ALA A 248 -8.31 4.56 -3.53
C ALA A 248 -8.51 4.46 -5.05
N LEU A 249 -9.09 3.36 -5.52
CA LEU A 249 -9.39 3.15 -6.95
C LEU A 249 -10.44 4.13 -7.48
N ASP A 250 -11.51 4.37 -6.71
CA ASP A 250 -12.58 5.33 -7.06
C ASP A 250 -12.04 6.76 -7.16
N PHE A 251 -11.15 7.13 -6.23
CA PHE A 251 -10.45 8.40 -6.28
C PHE A 251 -9.60 8.53 -7.55
N PHE A 252 -8.73 7.56 -7.85
CA PHE A 252 -7.89 7.62 -9.06
C PHE A 252 -8.73 7.70 -10.33
N TYR A 253 -9.83 6.94 -10.39
CA TYR A 253 -10.74 6.99 -11.52
C TYR A 253 -11.39 8.37 -11.69
N THR A 254 -11.94 8.93 -10.60
CA THR A 254 -12.65 10.22 -10.61
C THR A 254 -11.69 11.37 -10.89
N TYR A 255 -10.49 11.32 -10.32
CA TYR A 255 -9.45 12.32 -10.55
C TYR A 255 -9.01 12.35 -12.03
N SER A 256 -8.73 11.19 -12.64
CA SER A 256 -8.41 11.11 -14.08
C SER A 256 -9.56 11.63 -14.95
N SER A 257 -10.81 11.29 -14.60
CA SER A 257 -12.00 11.74 -15.32
C SER A 257 -12.15 13.27 -15.28
N SER A 258 -11.85 13.90 -14.14
CA SER A 258 -11.91 15.37 -13.98
C SER A 258 -10.90 16.12 -14.86
N MET A 259 -9.77 15.49 -15.17
CA MET A 259 -8.73 16.04 -16.05
C MET A 259 -8.98 15.72 -17.53
N GLY A 260 -10.07 15.03 -17.87
CA GLY A 260 -10.38 14.61 -19.24
C GLY A 260 -9.43 13.53 -19.79
N VAL A 261 -8.74 12.80 -18.91
CA VAL A 261 -7.79 11.73 -19.28
C VAL A 261 -8.51 10.38 -19.19
N GLU A 262 -8.50 9.61 -20.28
CA GLU A 262 -9.00 8.23 -20.27
C GLU A 262 -8.07 7.35 -19.41
N ASN A 263 -8.63 6.70 -18.39
CA ASN A 263 -7.87 5.83 -17.49
C ASN A 263 -7.85 4.40 -18.03
N GLU A 264 -6.73 4.00 -18.63
CA GLU A 264 -6.47 2.60 -19.03
C GLU A 264 -5.71 1.89 -17.90
N TRP A 265 -6.43 1.11 -17.09
CA TRP A 265 -5.81 0.30 -16.05
C TRP A 265 -5.02 -0.87 -16.68
N ARG A 266 -3.84 -1.14 -16.12
CA ARG A 266 -3.00 -2.29 -16.49
C ARG A 266 -2.98 -3.31 -15.37
N ILE A 267 -3.11 -4.60 -15.70
CA ILE A 267 -3.16 -5.70 -14.73
C ILE A 267 -1.93 -5.76 -13.86
N GLY A 268 -0.74 -5.62 -14.47
CA GLY A 268 0.49 -5.80 -13.76
C GLY A 268 0.68 -4.74 -12.67
N ASP A 269 0.30 -3.51 -13.00
CA ASP A 269 0.40 -2.37 -12.09
C ASP A 269 -0.67 -2.46 -11.02
N TYR A 270 -1.91 -2.79 -11.40
CA TYR A 270 -3.01 -3.01 -10.45
C TYR A 270 -2.72 -4.13 -9.45
N ILE A 271 -2.34 -5.33 -9.91
CA ILE A 271 -2.08 -6.47 -9.02
C ILE A 271 -0.88 -6.18 -8.12
N THR A 272 0.18 -5.56 -8.65
CA THR A 272 1.34 -5.17 -7.84
C THR A 272 0.93 -4.16 -6.76
N PHE A 273 0.17 -3.12 -7.15
CA PHE A 273 -0.38 -2.13 -6.22
C PHE A 273 -1.26 -2.78 -5.16
N ALA A 274 -2.31 -3.50 -5.55
CA ALA A 274 -3.29 -4.09 -4.63
C ALA A 274 -2.64 -5.08 -3.66
N THR A 275 -1.73 -5.95 -4.14
CA THR A 275 -1.03 -6.92 -3.27
C THR A 275 -0.10 -6.24 -2.28
N GLN A 276 0.73 -5.30 -2.72
CA GLN A 276 1.65 -4.57 -1.85
C GLN A 276 0.89 -3.73 -0.83
N PHE A 277 -0.09 -2.96 -1.29
CA PHE A 277 -0.91 -2.09 -0.46
C PHE A 277 -1.66 -2.88 0.60
N THR A 278 -2.28 -4.01 0.24
CA THR A 278 -2.96 -4.89 1.20
C THR A 278 -1.99 -5.45 2.24
N LEU A 279 -0.81 -5.91 1.82
CA LEU A 279 0.19 -6.45 2.75
C LEU A 279 0.71 -5.36 3.70
N ILE A 280 1.00 -4.16 3.19
CA ILE A 280 1.48 -3.03 3.99
C ILE A 280 0.48 -2.66 5.08
N PHE A 281 -0.82 -2.63 4.77
CA PHE A 281 -1.84 -2.39 5.78
C PHE A 281 -1.91 -3.48 6.84
N GLY A 282 -1.81 -4.75 6.43
CA GLY A 282 -1.69 -5.86 7.39
C GLY A 282 -0.52 -5.66 8.35
N LEU A 283 0.67 -5.36 7.81
CA LEU A 283 1.88 -5.12 8.61
C LEU A 283 1.80 -3.84 9.45
N ALA A 284 1.16 -2.79 8.94
CA ALA A 284 0.95 -1.54 9.67
C ALA A 284 0.05 -1.74 10.91
N PHE A 285 -0.91 -2.65 10.82
CA PHE A 285 -1.78 -3.02 11.93
C PHE A 285 -1.08 -3.84 13.02
N GLU A 286 0.17 -4.28 12.80
CA GLU A 286 1.00 -4.87 13.86
C GLU A 286 1.67 -3.84 14.76
N LEU A 287 1.58 -2.54 14.42
CA LEU A 287 2.14 -1.45 15.23
C LEU A 287 1.76 -1.58 16.72
N PRO A 288 0.50 -1.85 17.11
CA PRO A 288 0.14 -2.04 18.51
C PRO A 288 0.84 -3.20 19.19
N VAL A 289 1.02 -4.33 18.50
CA VAL A 289 1.71 -5.49 19.08
C VAL A 289 3.18 -5.16 19.30
N VAL A 290 3.82 -4.51 18.33
CA VAL A 290 5.23 -4.09 18.45
C VAL A 290 5.39 -3.10 19.60
N VAL A 291 4.57 -2.05 19.64
CA VAL A 291 4.65 -1.00 20.67
C VAL A 291 4.37 -1.56 22.06
N MET A 292 3.32 -2.37 22.24
CA MET A 292 3.01 -2.99 23.54
C MET A 292 4.10 -3.98 23.98
N THR A 293 4.76 -4.65 23.03
CA THR A 293 5.91 -5.50 23.35
C THR A 293 7.08 -4.66 23.86
N LEU A 294 7.37 -3.52 23.24
CA LEU A 294 8.41 -2.58 23.71
C LEU A 294 8.09 -2.00 25.09
N VAL A 295 6.80 -1.69 25.36
CA VAL A 295 6.35 -1.22 26.68
C VAL A 295 6.58 -2.30 27.75
N LYS A 296 6.22 -3.55 27.46
CA LYS A 296 6.43 -4.67 28.40
C LYS A 296 7.89 -4.98 28.69
N ILE A 297 8.79 -4.78 27.73
CA ILE A 297 10.24 -4.96 27.92
C ILE A 297 10.83 -3.77 28.72
N GLY A 298 10.07 -2.68 28.90
CA GLY A 298 10.53 -1.47 29.57
C GLY A 298 11.38 -0.55 28.70
N LEU A 299 11.42 -0.77 27.37
CA LEU A 299 12.10 0.11 26.42
C LEU A 299 11.31 1.39 26.14
N LEU A 300 10.01 1.37 26.44
CA LEU A 300 9.10 2.47 26.17
C LEU A 300 8.14 2.64 27.36
N ASP A 301 8.00 3.86 27.88
CA ASP A 301 7.06 4.21 28.95
C ASP A 301 5.96 5.13 28.42
N TYR A 302 4.79 5.11 29.07
CA TYR A 302 3.69 6.03 28.81
C TYR A 302 4.15 7.49 28.76
N THR A 303 4.98 7.94 29.72
CA THR A 303 5.46 9.33 29.78
C THR A 303 6.29 9.69 28.56
N SER A 304 7.15 8.77 28.12
CA SER A 304 7.99 8.96 26.93
C SER A 304 7.13 9.05 25.67
N MET A 305 6.17 8.15 25.50
CA MET A 305 5.25 8.15 24.37
C MET A 305 4.37 9.40 24.34
N SER A 306 3.83 9.82 25.49
CA SER A 306 2.94 10.98 25.57
C SER A 306 3.66 12.29 25.28
N ASN A 307 4.91 12.42 25.69
CA ASN A 307 5.72 13.62 25.47
C ASN A 307 6.26 13.70 24.03
N THR A 308 6.45 12.56 23.36
CA THR A 308 7.01 12.48 22.00
C THR A 308 5.96 12.23 20.91
N ARG A 309 4.67 12.43 21.21
CA ARG A 309 3.53 12.23 20.28
C ARG A 309 3.73 12.88 18.92
N SER A 310 4.15 14.15 18.88
CA SER A 310 4.36 14.88 17.64
C SER A 310 5.46 14.26 16.77
N TYR A 311 6.56 13.83 17.37
CA TYR A 311 7.65 13.13 16.67
C TYR A 311 7.20 11.76 16.16
N ALA A 312 6.38 11.04 16.93
CA ALA A 312 5.84 9.75 16.51
C ALA A 312 4.90 9.90 15.30
N ILE A 313 4.03 10.92 15.29
CA ILE A 313 3.13 11.21 14.16
C ILE A 313 3.94 11.49 12.89
N VAL A 314 4.95 12.37 12.97
CA VAL A 314 5.82 12.67 11.82
C VAL A 314 6.56 11.40 11.37
N SER A 315 7.07 10.60 12.30
CA SER A 315 7.76 9.34 11.99
C SER A 315 6.84 8.34 11.28
N ILE A 316 5.58 8.22 11.73
CA ILE A 316 4.57 7.37 11.09
C ILE A 316 4.29 7.84 9.66
N VAL A 317 4.12 9.14 9.44
CA VAL A 317 3.88 9.70 8.10
C VAL A 317 5.09 9.48 7.19
N VAL A 318 6.31 9.67 7.69
CA VAL A 318 7.55 9.43 6.93
C VAL A 318 7.69 7.94 6.57
N ILE A 319 7.47 7.04 7.52
CA ILE A 319 7.50 5.60 7.27
C ILE A 319 6.42 5.22 6.25
N ALA A 320 5.20 5.73 6.40
CA ALA A 320 4.11 5.51 5.46
C ALA A 320 4.48 6.00 4.05
N ALA A 321 5.12 7.17 3.92
CA ALA A 321 5.56 7.71 2.63
C ALA A 321 6.63 6.84 1.95
N ILE A 322 7.53 6.21 2.73
CA ILE A 322 8.57 5.32 2.20
C ILE A 322 7.98 3.99 1.73
N ILE A 323 7.02 3.44 2.46
CA ILE A 323 6.46 2.11 2.16
C ILE A 323 5.31 2.15 1.17
N THR A 324 4.58 3.27 1.05
CA THR A 324 3.41 3.40 0.15
C THR A 324 3.85 3.29 -1.31
N PRO A 325 3.26 2.39 -2.11
CA PRO A 325 3.73 2.09 -3.47
C PRO A 325 3.50 3.23 -4.49
N THR A 326 2.46 4.05 -4.29
CA THR A 326 2.07 5.11 -5.24
C THR A 326 2.55 6.51 -4.85
N GLY A 327 2.98 6.71 -3.59
CA GLY A 327 3.55 7.97 -3.10
C GLY A 327 2.64 9.20 -3.20
N ASP A 328 1.36 9.04 -3.55
CA ASP A 328 0.40 10.13 -3.64
C ASP A 328 -0.19 10.49 -2.27
N ALA A 329 -0.63 11.74 -2.12
CA ALA A 329 -1.10 12.27 -0.84
C ALA A 329 -2.32 11.52 -0.30
N LEU A 330 -3.18 10.97 -1.17
CA LEU A 330 -4.39 10.29 -0.74
C LEU A 330 -4.06 8.90 -0.18
N THR A 331 -3.34 8.05 -0.92
CA THR A 331 -2.98 6.72 -0.40
C THR A 331 -2.07 6.82 0.83
N LEU A 332 -1.20 7.83 0.89
CA LEU A 332 -0.42 8.16 2.08
C LEU A 332 -1.31 8.50 3.27
N SER A 333 -2.32 9.36 3.07
CA SER A 333 -3.26 9.72 4.14
C SER A 333 -4.10 8.53 4.60
N MET A 334 -4.54 7.69 3.66
CA MET A 334 -5.32 6.49 3.93
C MET A 334 -4.56 5.46 4.78
N LEU A 335 -3.23 5.39 4.65
CA LEU A 335 -2.38 4.52 5.47
C LEU A 335 -1.97 5.18 6.79
N SER A 336 -1.49 6.43 6.73
CA SER A 336 -0.95 7.12 7.90
C SER A 336 -2.02 7.44 8.96
N VAL A 337 -3.24 7.80 8.56
CA VAL A 337 -4.33 8.12 9.50
C VAL A 337 -4.68 6.92 10.39
N PRO A 338 -4.99 5.71 9.85
CA PRO A 338 -5.18 4.52 10.68
C PRO A 338 -3.98 4.20 11.56
N MET A 339 -2.75 4.35 11.06
CA MET A 339 -1.54 4.09 11.87
C MET A 339 -1.40 5.05 13.04
N ILE A 340 -1.69 6.35 12.85
CA ILE A 340 -1.69 7.35 13.93
C ILE A 340 -2.75 6.99 14.96
N LEU A 341 -3.96 6.61 14.52
CA LEU A 341 -5.03 6.18 15.42
C LEU A 341 -4.63 4.93 16.23
N LEU A 342 -4.01 3.94 15.58
CA LEU A 342 -3.49 2.76 16.25
C LEU A 342 -2.41 3.12 17.27
N TYR A 343 -1.51 4.06 16.95
CA TYR A 343 -0.50 4.54 17.90
C TYR A 343 -1.12 5.25 19.11
N GLU A 344 -2.16 6.07 18.91
CA GLU A 344 -2.91 6.69 20.01
C GLU A 344 -3.59 5.65 20.91
N ILE A 345 -4.14 4.58 20.32
CA ILE A 345 -4.64 3.43 21.08
C ILE A 345 -3.51 2.80 21.91
N CYS A 346 -2.28 2.72 21.40
CA CYS A 346 -1.14 2.20 22.17
C CYS A 346 -0.82 3.07 23.38
N ILE A 347 -0.84 4.40 23.23
CA ILE A 347 -0.60 5.32 24.36
C ILE A 347 -1.69 5.10 25.42
N TRP A 348 -2.94 4.95 25.00
CA TRP A 348 -4.05 4.69 25.91
C TRP A 348 -3.92 3.33 26.63
N LEU A 349 -3.52 2.28 25.92
CA LEU A 349 -3.26 0.96 26.52
C LEU A 349 -2.08 1.00 27.51
N ALA A 350 -1.00 1.72 27.19
CA ALA A 350 0.14 1.91 28.08
C ALA A 350 -0.27 2.68 29.36
N PHE A 351 -1.12 3.69 29.24
CA PHE A 351 -1.69 4.40 30.39
C PHE A 351 -2.50 3.48 31.30
N LEU A 352 -3.40 2.67 30.74
CA LEU A 352 -4.21 1.72 31.51
C LEU A 352 -3.35 0.70 32.24
N GLN A 353 -2.28 0.22 31.60
CA GLN A 353 -1.35 -0.73 32.21
C GLN A 353 -0.61 -0.09 33.40
N ARG A 354 -0.06 1.12 33.23
CA ARG A 354 0.61 1.84 34.32
C ARG A 354 -0.32 2.12 35.50
N LYS A 355 -1.56 2.53 35.23
CA LYS A 355 -2.57 2.76 36.29
C LYS A 355 -2.85 1.49 37.09
N LYS A 356 -2.86 0.33 36.42
CA LYS A 356 -3.05 -0.97 37.08
C LYS A 356 -1.87 -1.33 37.98
N GLU A 357 -0.64 -1.11 37.49
CA GLU A 357 0.59 -1.39 38.25
C GLU A 357 0.65 -0.54 39.54
N ILE A 358 0.34 0.75 39.46
CA ILE A 358 0.30 1.64 40.65
C ILE A 358 -0.76 1.17 41.66
N ALA A 359 -1.93 0.75 41.21
CA ALA A 359 -2.99 0.27 42.11
C ALA A 359 -2.59 -1.03 42.83
N GLU A 360 -1.87 -1.93 42.14
CA GLU A 360 -1.33 -3.17 42.74
C GLU A 360 -0.25 -2.84 43.79
N GLU A 361 0.64 -1.88 43.52
CA GLU A 361 1.65 -1.41 44.47
C GLU A 361 1.05 -0.74 45.71
N GLU A 362 0.00 0.08 45.54
CA GLU A 362 -0.73 0.70 46.66
C GLU A 362 -1.42 -0.35 47.55
N GLU A 363 -2.03 -1.38 46.94
CA GLU A 363 -2.65 -2.48 47.66
C GLU A 363 -1.61 -3.29 48.45
N GLU A 364 -0.48 -3.64 47.84
CA GLU A 364 0.64 -4.32 48.52
C GLU A 364 1.19 -3.49 49.68
N THR A 365 1.46 -2.21 49.46
CA THR A 365 1.98 -1.29 50.49
C THR A 365 0.98 -1.16 51.66
N SER A 366 -0.31 -1.08 51.36
CA SER A 366 -1.37 -1.05 52.39
C SER A 366 -1.52 -2.38 53.14
N HIS A 367 -1.19 -3.50 52.51
CA HIS A 367 -1.18 -4.82 53.16
C HIS A 367 0.01 -4.92 54.13
N TYR A 368 1.22 -4.54 53.70
CA TYR A 368 2.40 -4.52 54.56
C TYR A 368 2.26 -3.55 55.74
N ALA A 369 1.64 -2.38 55.54
CA ALA A 369 1.36 -1.42 56.62
C ALA A 369 0.42 -2.02 57.68
N ARG A 370 -0.64 -2.72 57.27
CA ARG A 370 -1.59 -3.39 58.18
C ARG A 370 -0.97 -4.58 58.94
N GLU A 371 -0.05 -5.32 58.32
CA GLU A 371 0.65 -6.45 58.95
C GLU A 371 1.67 -5.99 60.01
N ASN A 372 2.40 -4.92 59.74
CA ASN A 372 3.38 -4.35 60.67
C ASN A 372 2.74 -3.68 61.89
N GLU A 373 1.50 -3.18 61.76
CA GLU A 373 0.72 -2.67 62.90
C GLU A 373 0.14 -3.79 63.80
N ALA A 374 -0.04 -5.01 63.27
CA ALA A 374 -0.58 -6.15 64.01
C ALA A 374 0.46 -6.92 64.85
N THR A 375 1.76 -6.66 64.64
CA THR A 375 2.84 -7.33 65.36
C THR A 375 3.28 -6.46 66.57
N PRO A 376 3.15 -6.92 67.82
CA PRO A 376 3.46 -6.10 68.98
C PRO A 376 4.97 -5.78 69.01
N ARG A 377 5.32 -4.48 69.01
CA ARG A 377 6.71 -4.01 69.19
C ARG A 377 7.27 -4.57 70.49
N ILE A 378 8.20 -5.51 70.40
CA ILE A 378 9.00 -5.93 71.56
C ILE A 378 9.99 -4.79 71.84
N ALA A 379 9.77 -4.05 72.94
CA ALA A 379 10.65 -2.98 73.38
C ALA A 379 12.05 -3.52 73.72
N PRO A 380 13.15 -2.86 73.32
CA PRO A 380 14.48 -3.32 73.67
C PRO A 380 14.68 -3.16 75.19
N ALA A 381 15.04 -4.27 75.84
CA ALA A 381 15.35 -4.29 77.26
C ALA A 381 16.58 -3.42 77.55
N ALA A 382 16.43 -2.50 78.50
CA ALA A 382 17.49 -1.60 78.92
C ALA A 382 18.58 -2.32 79.72
N GLY A 383 19.84 -2.07 79.33
CA GLY A 383 21.01 -2.11 80.19
C GLY A 383 21.94 -3.30 79.99
N VAL A 384 23.18 -3.04 79.58
CA VAL A 384 24.43 -3.36 80.31
C VAL A 384 25.55 -2.46 79.75
N VAL A 385 26.27 -1.80 80.66
CA VAL A 385 27.50 -1.02 80.45
C VAL A 385 28.72 -1.94 80.55
N ALA A 386 29.74 -1.75 79.70
CA ALA A 386 31.16 -1.52 80.11
C ALA A 386 32.23 -2.06 79.12
N ALA A 387 33.21 -1.18 78.88
CA ALA A 387 34.67 -1.38 78.81
C ALA A 387 35.38 -1.96 77.56
N GLY A 388 36.19 -1.11 76.92
CA GLY A 388 37.67 -1.28 76.88
C GLY A 388 38.34 -1.73 75.56
N SER A 389 39.46 -1.04 75.24
CA SER A 389 40.54 -1.28 74.23
C SER A 389 40.15 -1.21 72.75
N GLU A 390 40.62 -0.22 71.98
CA GLU A 390 41.97 -0.03 71.38
C GLU A 390 42.21 -0.89 70.12
N ASP A 391 42.47 -0.16 69.03
CA ASP A 391 43.31 -0.46 67.86
C ASP A 391 42.74 -1.05 66.55
N GLU A 392 42.99 -0.25 65.50
CA GLU A 392 43.37 -0.56 64.10
C GLU A 392 42.30 -0.96 63.05
N ASP A 393 42.05 0.03 62.19
CA ASP A 393 42.17 0.00 60.72
C ASP A 393 41.12 -0.66 59.80
N GLU A 394 40.90 0.12 58.73
CA GLU A 394 40.38 -0.17 57.39
C GLU A 394 38.87 -0.07 57.05
N GLU A 395 38.66 0.69 55.98
CA GLU A 395 37.43 1.15 55.36
C GLU A 395 36.49 0.01 54.90
N HIS A 396 35.20 0.15 55.18
CA HIS A 396 34.15 -0.28 54.26
C HIS A 396 32.92 0.63 54.39
N LEU A 397 32.69 1.46 53.36
CA LEU A 397 31.46 2.22 53.17
C LEU A 397 30.34 1.28 52.66
N PRO A 398 29.14 1.28 53.27
CA PRO A 398 27.97 0.60 52.73
C PRO A 398 27.16 1.50 51.78
N TYR A 399 26.50 0.85 50.82
CA TYR A 399 25.61 1.42 49.81
C TYR A 399 24.57 2.40 50.37
N ARG A 400 24.43 3.53 49.68
CA ARG A 400 23.38 4.54 49.90
C ARG A 400 22.17 4.19 49.03
N THR A 401 21.08 3.84 49.68
CA THR A 401 19.74 3.70 49.11
C THR A 401 19.27 5.08 48.64
N TYR A 402 18.73 5.19 47.42
CA TYR A 402 17.99 6.37 46.98
C TYR A 402 16.57 6.28 47.53
N GLU A 403 16.25 7.13 48.51
CA GLU A 403 14.88 7.53 48.83
C GLU A 403 14.61 8.77 47.97
N ASP A 404 13.69 8.65 47.00
CA ASP A 404 13.06 9.81 46.37
C ASP A 404 11.64 9.91 46.97
N ASP A 405 11.46 10.93 47.82
CA ASP A 405 10.19 11.32 48.40
C ASP A 405 9.24 11.84 47.32
N TYR A 406 8.11 11.17 47.12
CA TYR A 406 6.97 11.69 46.36
C TYR A 406 5.85 12.06 47.33
N ASP A 407 5.57 13.36 47.45
CA ASP A 407 4.46 13.92 48.24
C ASP A 407 3.31 14.35 47.29
N PRO A 408 2.11 13.77 47.37
CA PRO A 408 1.00 14.13 46.50
C PRO A 408 -0.10 14.88 47.27
N ALA A 409 0.01 16.19 47.46
CA ALA A 409 -1.17 17.03 47.72
C ALA A 409 -0.94 18.54 47.53
N TYR A 410 -1.94 19.20 46.92
CA TYR A 410 -2.24 20.63 46.86
C TYR A 410 -1.54 21.49 45.79
N PHE A 411 -2.29 21.86 44.74
CA PHE A 411 -2.86 23.21 44.66
C PHE A 411 -3.95 23.31 43.56
N ASP A 412 -5.19 23.60 43.99
CA ASP A 412 -6.19 24.34 43.21
C ASP A 412 -6.05 25.81 43.61
N GLN A 413 -5.95 26.74 42.65
CA GLN A 413 -6.64 28.05 42.65
C GLN A 413 -6.16 28.96 41.50
N ASP A 414 -7.08 29.30 40.60
CA ASP A 414 -7.17 30.62 39.94
C ASP A 414 -7.33 31.71 41.01
N PRO A 415 -6.85 32.97 40.84
CA PRO A 415 -7.46 33.88 39.87
C PRO A 415 -6.56 35.00 39.27
N ALA A 416 -7.18 35.76 38.36
CA ALA A 416 -6.75 36.99 37.70
C ALA A 416 -6.58 38.24 38.62
N GLU A 417 -6.16 39.35 37.98
CA GLU A 417 -6.01 40.76 38.46
C GLU A 417 -4.70 41.07 39.22
N GLN A 418 -4.01 42.21 39.12
CA GLN A 418 -3.94 43.39 38.23
C GLN A 418 -2.80 44.26 38.86
N ASP A 419 -2.10 45.05 38.04
CA ASP A 419 -1.48 46.36 38.36
C ASP A 419 -0.38 46.43 39.46
N GLU A 420 0.63 47.29 39.51
CA GLU A 420 1.23 48.38 38.71
C GLU A 420 2.51 48.78 39.51
N ASP A 421 3.52 49.35 38.82
CA ASP A 421 4.48 50.40 39.29
C ASP A 421 5.45 50.17 40.48
N GLU A 422 6.69 50.70 40.54
CA GLU A 422 7.49 51.65 39.72
C GLU A 422 8.96 51.68 40.23
N GLY A 423 9.91 52.17 39.42
CA GLY A 423 11.17 52.84 39.85
C GLY A 423 12.50 52.14 39.52
N GLU A 424 13.12 52.34 38.33
CA GLU A 424 14.17 53.36 37.96
C GLU A 424 15.61 52.97 38.37
N GLU A 425 16.71 53.10 37.61
CA GLU A 425 17.16 53.70 36.33
C GLU A 425 18.49 52.93 35.94
N ILE A 426 19.09 52.92 34.74
CA ILE A 426 19.76 54.01 33.99
C ILE A 426 19.96 53.59 32.50
N ASP A 427 19.41 54.43 31.60
CA ASP A 427 19.91 55.06 30.35
C ASP A 427 21.07 54.47 29.49
N ASP A 428 20.87 54.33 28.16
CA ASP A 428 21.35 55.32 27.17
C ASP A 428 21.04 54.94 25.68
N GLY A 429 20.34 55.85 24.98
CA GLY A 429 20.48 56.14 23.53
C GLY A 429 19.51 55.47 22.53
N VAL A 430 18.27 55.94 22.29
CA VAL A 430 17.82 57.08 21.42
C VAL A 430 18.06 56.79 19.91
N VAL A 431 17.06 56.69 19.02
CA VAL A 431 16.11 57.73 18.53
C VAL A 431 14.83 57.11 17.91
N GLU A 432 13.66 57.65 18.30
CA GLU A 432 12.29 57.49 17.78
C GLU A 432 12.10 58.05 16.36
N GLY A 433 11.19 57.51 15.52
CA GLY A 433 9.76 57.89 15.47
C GLY A 433 9.52 58.93 14.36
N LEU A 434 8.38 59.13 13.72
CA LEU A 434 7.03 58.55 13.72
C LEU A 434 6.36 59.02 12.39
N GLU A 435 5.47 58.18 11.86
CA GLU A 435 4.16 58.47 11.27
C GLU A 435 3.91 59.45 10.09
N GLU A 436 2.78 59.13 9.42
CA GLU A 436 1.89 59.91 8.52
C GLU A 436 2.08 59.84 6.99
N ASP A 437 1.16 59.08 6.37
CA ASP A 437 0.14 59.48 5.38
C ASP A 437 0.47 60.20 4.05
N ASN A 438 -0.11 59.61 3.01
CA ASN A 438 -0.67 60.16 1.76
C ASN A 438 0.25 60.62 0.60
N ASP A 439 0.03 59.89 -0.51
CA ASP A 439 -0.25 60.33 -1.89
C ASP A 439 0.67 61.30 -2.66
N ASP A 440 0.95 60.82 -3.88
CA ASP A 440 1.14 61.53 -5.15
C ASP A 440 2.49 62.17 -5.56
N ASP A 441 2.78 61.93 -6.84
CA ASP A 441 3.64 62.64 -7.79
C ASP A 441 5.18 62.42 -7.80
N ALA A 442 5.60 61.63 -8.80
CA ALA A 442 6.97 61.55 -9.35
C ALA A 442 7.43 62.90 -9.95
N PRO A 443 8.74 63.24 -10.02
CA PRO A 443 9.58 62.78 -11.14
C PRO A 443 11.13 62.75 -10.95
N ARG A 444 11.83 61.93 -11.76
CA ARG A 444 13.21 62.10 -12.33
C ARG A 444 14.41 62.17 -11.34
N ALA A 445 15.66 61.78 -11.65
CA ALA A 445 16.34 61.02 -12.71
C ALA A 445 17.87 60.96 -12.36
N PHE A 446 18.58 59.96 -12.91
CA PHE A 446 20.06 59.80 -13.09
C PHE A 446 20.94 59.59 -11.84
N GLY A 447 21.89 58.63 -11.79
CA GLY A 447 22.48 57.61 -12.68
C GLY A 447 23.47 56.77 -11.81
N HIS A 448 23.98 55.57 -12.13
CA HIS A 448 24.61 55.13 -13.38
C HIS A 448 24.91 53.60 -13.37
N GLN A 449 24.83 52.97 -14.56
CA GLN A 449 25.52 51.76 -15.06
C GLN A 449 25.15 50.38 -14.44
N SER A 450 24.90 49.29 -15.17
CA SER A 450 25.29 48.88 -16.53
C SER A 450 24.36 47.79 -17.09
N ASP A 451 23.90 47.99 -18.33
CA ASP A 451 23.68 47.08 -19.47
C ASP A 451 23.54 45.55 -19.24
N ALA A 452 22.72 44.79 -19.96
CA ALA A 452 21.63 44.99 -20.92
C ALA A 452 21.02 43.60 -21.17
N SER A 453 19.81 43.61 -21.68
CA SER A 453 18.77 42.58 -21.70
C SER A 453 18.76 41.64 -22.91
N ASP A 454 17.76 40.73 -22.87
CA ASP A 454 17.03 40.08 -23.97
C ASP A 454 17.48 38.65 -24.35
N LEU A 455 16.73 37.56 -24.08
CA LEU A 455 15.34 37.14 -24.39
C LEU A 455 15.19 36.49 -25.80
N TYR A 456 14.67 35.24 -25.78
CA TYR A 456 13.92 34.48 -26.82
C TYR A 456 14.61 33.39 -27.69
N ASP A 457 14.49 32.11 -27.25
CA ASP A 457 13.87 30.89 -27.88
C ASP A 457 14.18 30.42 -29.34
N PRO A 458 13.76 29.22 -29.82
CA PRO A 458 14.18 27.81 -29.62
C PRO A 458 14.66 27.09 -30.93
N TYR A 459 15.11 25.83 -30.78
CA TYR A 459 15.47 24.82 -31.81
C TYR A 459 16.80 25.01 -32.53
N GLU A 460 17.82 24.22 -32.15
CA GLU A 460 18.82 23.72 -33.10
C GLU A 460 19.19 22.27 -32.78
N ILE A 461 19.18 21.47 -33.85
CA ILE A 461 19.58 20.07 -33.95
C ILE A 461 21.08 20.07 -34.27
N ASP A 462 21.89 19.33 -33.51
CA ASP A 462 23.23 18.87 -33.93
C ASP A 462 23.51 17.54 -33.20
N TYR A 463 23.39 16.39 -33.86
CA TYR A 463 24.40 15.76 -34.73
C TYR A 463 25.77 15.63 -34.05
N ASN A 464 26.03 14.46 -33.46
CA ASN A 464 27.35 14.06 -32.98
C ASN A 464 28.04 13.17 -34.04
N PRO A 465 29.11 13.64 -34.70
CA PRO A 465 29.86 12.84 -35.67
C PRO A 465 31.04 12.13 -34.98
N GLY A 466 31.29 10.87 -35.39
CA GLY A 466 32.64 10.32 -35.35
C GLY A 466 32.89 9.19 -34.35
N ALA A 467 32.50 7.98 -34.73
CA ALA A 467 33.31 6.79 -34.52
C ALA A 467 33.12 5.87 -35.74
N SER A 468 33.89 6.15 -36.79
CA SER A 468 34.00 5.35 -38.01
C SER A 468 35.13 4.34 -37.88
N ALA A 469 34.88 3.08 -38.24
CA ALA A 469 35.79 2.23 -39.02
C ALA A 469 35.04 0.95 -39.41
N ASP A 470 34.53 0.95 -40.64
CA ASP A 470 34.08 -0.23 -41.37
C ASP A 470 35.27 -0.89 -42.11
N GLU A 471 35.09 -2.18 -42.36
CA GLU A 471 35.54 -2.98 -43.52
C GLU A 471 36.93 -3.66 -43.58
N GLU A 472 36.81 -5.00 -43.55
CA GLU A 472 37.40 -6.02 -44.43
C GLU A 472 38.93 -6.21 -44.56
N HIS A 473 39.39 -7.42 -44.21
CA HIS A 473 40.19 -8.20 -45.16
C HIS A 473 40.04 -9.73 -44.98
N SER A 474 40.01 -10.36 -46.15
CA SER A 474 39.92 -11.77 -46.55
C SER A 474 41.07 -12.66 -46.13
N GLU A 475 40.81 -13.96 -45.92
CA GLU A 475 41.71 -15.03 -46.37
C GLU A 475 40.91 -16.20 -47.00
N GLU A 476 41.37 -16.52 -48.21
CA GLU A 476 41.23 -17.73 -49.07
C GLU A 476 41.43 -19.06 -48.30
N ALA A 477 41.19 -20.26 -48.80
CA ALA A 477 40.45 -20.92 -49.89
C ALA A 477 40.66 -22.43 -49.60
N ASP A 478 39.66 -23.29 -49.83
CA ASP A 478 39.89 -24.63 -50.40
C ASP A 478 38.55 -25.28 -50.77
N SER A 479 38.36 -25.55 -52.06
CA SER A 479 37.41 -26.53 -52.60
C SER A 479 38.20 -27.81 -52.93
N PRO A 480 37.56 -28.98 -53.05
CA PRO A 480 37.22 -29.37 -54.43
C PRO A 480 35.89 -30.14 -54.57
N ASP A 481 35.17 -29.75 -55.63
CA ASP A 481 34.62 -30.52 -56.76
C ASP A 481 33.86 -31.85 -56.61
N GLU A 482 32.92 -31.99 -57.57
CA GLU A 482 32.26 -33.17 -58.19
C GLU A 482 30.72 -33.16 -58.01
N GLU A 483 29.83 -33.23 -59.02
CA GLU A 483 29.88 -33.25 -60.49
C GLU A 483 28.46 -32.88 -61.02
N GLU A 484 28.40 -32.54 -62.32
CA GLU A 484 27.24 -32.20 -63.17
C GLU A 484 26.31 -33.38 -63.55
N SER A 485 25.23 -33.01 -64.26
CA SER A 485 24.29 -33.76 -65.15
C SER A 485 22.95 -34.15 -64.50
N SER A 486 21.77 -33.75 -64.96
CA SER A 486 21.13 -33.57 -66.29
C SER A 486 20.82 -34.88 -67.04
N ASP A 487 19.52 -35.16 -67.11
CA ASP A 487 18.73 -35.71 -68.23
C ASP A 487 18.32 -37.20 -68.28
N ASP A 488 17.04 -37.33 -68.67
CA ASP A 488 16.30 -38.41 -69.38
C ASP A 488 15.75 -39.62 -68.58
N GLU A 489 14.41 -39.77 -68.48
CA GLU A 489 13.51 -40.56 -69.37
C GLU A 489 13.84 -42.07 -69.30
N ASP A 490 12.94 -43.04 -69.10
CA ASP A 490 11.54 -43.16 -69.50
C ASP A 490 10.93 -44.44 -68.85
N SER A 491 9.59 -44.43 -68.69
CA SER A 491 8.60 -45.52 -68.95
C SER A 491 8.77 -46.94 -68.31
N ASP A 492 7.77 -47.72 -67.92
CA ASP A 492 6.37 -47.89 -68.30
C ASP A 492 5.61 -48.68 -67.19
N ASP A 493 4.31 -48.41 -67.03
CA ASP A 493 3.20 -49.39 -67.09
C ASP A 493 1.98 -48.95 -66.22
N ASP A 494 1.06 -48.27 -66.89
CA ASP A 494 -0.41 -48.33 -66.73
C ASP A 494 -0.91 -49.14 -67.98
N PRO A 495 -2.18 -49.63 -68.18
CA PRO A 495 -3.42 -48.95 -67.79
C PRO A 495 -4.71 -49.81 -67.59
N GLN A 496 -5.80 -49.07 -67.34
CA GLN A 496 -7.23 -49.26 -67.71
C GLN A 496 -8.22 -49.47 -66.54
N GLY A 497 -9.33 -48.73 -66.42
CA GLY A 497 -9.90 -47.70 -67.31
C GLY A 497 -11.22 -47.04 -66.85
N ASP A 498 -11.58 -45.99 -67.60
CA ASP A 498 -12.89 -45.42 -68.02
C ASP A 498 -13.97 -44.97 -67.00
N LEU A 499 -14.27 -43.66 -66.86
CA LEU A 499 -15.07 -42.70 -67.69
C LEU A 499 -16.61 -42.76 -67.46
N PHE A 500 -17.23 -41.66 -67.00
CA PHE A 500 -18.31 -40.91 -67.70
C PHE A 500 -18.89 -39.70 -66.94
N ASN A 501 -19.09 -38.60 -67.69
CA ASN A 501 -19.80 -37.35 -67.39
C ASN A 501 -20.95 -37.21 -68.42
N PRO A 502 -22.19 -36.79 -68.06
CA PRO A 502 -23.20 -36.44 -69.06
C PRO A 502 -23.70 -34.99 -68.94
N ASN A 503 -23.57 -34.24 -70.03
CA ASN A 503 -24.16 -32.91 -70.23
C ASN A 503 -25.00 -32.90 -71.52
N ASN A 504 -26.19 -32.28 -71.46
CA ASN A 504 -26.96 -31.61 -72.55
C ASN A 504 -27.56 -32.41 -73.74
N PRO A 505 -28.80 -32.07 -74.17
CA PRO A 505 -29.12 -32.04 -75.61
C PRO A 505 -29.78 -30.73 -76.09
N ARG A 506 -29.22 -30.25 -77.23
CA ARG A 506 -29.70 -29.27 -78.23
C ARG A 506 -29.30 -27.81 -78.10
#